data_AF-N6TWW3-F1
#
_entry.id   AF-N6TWW3-F1
#
_cell.length_a   1.000
_cell.length_b   1.000
_cell.length_c   1.000
_cell.angle_alpha   90.00
_cell.angle_beta   90.00
_cell.angle_gamma   90.00
#
_symmetry.space_group_name_H-M   'P 1'
#
loop_
_entity.id
_entity.type
_entity.pdbx_description
1 polymer ?
#
loop_
_entity_poly.entity_id
_entity_poly.type
_entity_poly.pdbx_seq_one_letter_code
_entity_poly.pdbx_strand_id
1 'polypeptide(L)'
;MTVHDKLKHALHCCFFLFIIGLMEYLTLGKPNVVDSSYLRPWEKYGVFFTCVLYGLRFVTLLPLPQATFNFVGMIFYNTFPGKVVLRSSPLLSPLICVRVVTRGDYPQLVKDNVARNMKTCLDTGLENFYIEVVSDQPLNLPCNPRIRELVVPEEYNTSSGAMYK
;
A
#
# COMPACT_ATOMS: atom_id res chain seq x y z
N MET A 1 -0.58 13.37 14.71
CA MET A 1 0.27 13.57 13.51
C MET A 1 1.34 14.57 13.86
N THR A 2 2.60 14.17 13.84
CA THR A 2 3.71 15.04 14.28
C THR A 2 4.06 16.06 13.18
N VAL A 3 4.75 17.14 13.52
CA VAL A 3 5.24 18.15 12.55
C VAL A 3 6.13 17.50 11.48
N HIS A 4 6.89 16.48 11.87
CA HIS A 4 7.76 15.72 10.99
C HIS A 4 6.99 14.92 9.93
N ASP A 5 5.85 14.31 10.29
CA ASP A 5 5.02 13.55 9.35
C ASP A 5 4.36 14.47 8.31
N LYS A 6 3.92 15.66 8.75
CA LYS A 6 3.39 16.72 7.87
C LYS A 6 4.44 17.17 6.86
N LEU A 7 5.69 17.35 7.30
CA LEU A 7 6.79 17.75 6.43
C LEU A 7 7.11 16.68 5.37
N LYS A 8 7.14 15.39 5.76
CA LYS A 8 7.35 14.29 4.80
C LYS A 8 6.24 14.23 3.75
N HIS A 9 4.99 14.37 4.17
CA HIS A 9 3.84 14.42 3.25
C HIS A 9 3.93 15.62 2.30
N ALA A 10 4.25 16.80 2.82
CA ALA A 10 4.41 18.01 2.01
C ALA A 10 5.53 17.85 0.98
N LEU A 11 6.70 17.33 1.39
CA LEU A 11 7.81 17.06 0.48
C LEU A 11 7.43 16.04 -0.61
N HIS A 12 6.70 14.99 -0.24
CA HIS A 12 6.18 14.00 -1.18
C HIS A 12 5.25 14.64 -2.22
N CYS A 13 4.29 15.45 -1.77
CA CYS A 13 3.37 16.17 -2.66
C CYS A 13 4.13 17.13 -3.59
N CYS A 14 5.08 17.92 -3.06
CA CYS A 14 5.90 18.84 -3.85
C CYS A 14 6.75 18.11 -4.90
N PHE A 15 7.35 16.98 -4.53
CA PHE A 15 8.16 16.17 -5.45
C PHE A 15 7.30 15.57 -6.58
N PHE A 16 6.10 15.08 -6.27
CA PHE A 16 5.17 14.57 -7.27
C PHE A 16 4.70 15.66 -8.24
N LEU A 17 4.31 16.83 -7.73
CA LEU A 17 3.94 17.99 -8.57
C LEU A 17 5.11 18.44 -9.44
N PHE A 18 6.32 18.43 -8.92
CA PHE A 18 7.53 18.74 -9.68
C PHE A 18 7.76 17.76 -10.84
N ILE A 19 7.64 16.44 -10.60
CA ILE A 19 7.77 15.43 -11.67
C ILE A 19 6.70 15.65 -12.75
N ILE A 20 5.46 15.89 -12.37
CA ILE A 20 4.37 16.14 -13.32
C ILE A 20 4.67 17.39 -14.15
N GLY A 21 5.01 18.51 -13.51
CA GLY A 21 5.36 19.75 -14.20
C GLY A 21 6.59 19.61 -15.10
N LEU A 22 7.59 18.81 -14.70
CA LEU A 22 8.75 18.50 -15.54
C LEU A 22 8.35 17.68 -16.77
N MET A 23 7.50 16.67 -16.60
CA MET A 23 7.02 15.85 -17.72
C MET A 23 6.19 16.67 -18.70
N GLU A 24 5.30 17.53 -18.19
CA GLU A 24 4.54 18.48 -19.01
C GLU A 24 5.47 19.44 -19.73
N TYR A 25 6.46 20.03 -19.05
CA TYR A 25 7.43 20.93 -19.68
C TYR A 25 8.22 20.23 -20.81
N LEU A 26 8.69 19.00 -20.59
CA LEU A 26 9.43 18.23 -21.58
C LEU A 26 8.58 17.81 -22.78
N THR A 27 7.27 17.62 -22.60
CA THR A 27 6.33 17.22 -23.67
C THR A 27 5.70 18.41 -24.40
N LEU A 28 5.35 19.49 -23.69
CA LEU A 28 4.80 20.72 -24.26
C LEU A 28 5.89 21.62 -24.91
N GLY A 29 7.16 21.49 -24.49
CA GLY A 29 8.27 22.33 -24.93
C GLY A 29 8.70 22.18 -26.40
N LYS A 30 8.03 21.32 -27.18
CA LYS A 30 8.19 21.27 -28.63
C LYS A 30 6.88 21.75 -29.25
N PRO A 31 6.77 23.03 -29.65
CA PRO A 31 5.79 23.37 -30.66
C PRO A 31 6.16 22.54 -31.87
N ASN A 32 5.42 21.44 -32.10
CA ASN A 32 5.32 20.93 -33.44
C ASN A 32 4.74 22.11 -34.22
N VAL A 33 5.60 22.83 -34.95
CA VAL A 33 5.17 23.61 -36.09
C VAL A 33 4.56 22.56 -37.01
N VAL A 34 3.30 22.24 -36.75
CA VAL A 34 2.50 21.44 -37.63
C VAL A 34 2.39 22.34 -38.85
N ASP A 35 3.22 22.07 -39.86
CA ASP A 35 3.00 22.60 -41.18
C ASP A 35 1.54 22.29 -41.50
N SER A 36 0.70 23.31 -41.40
CA SER A 36 -0.74 23.25 -41.63
C SER A 36 -1.00 23.17 -43.12
N SER A 37 -0.33 22.23 -43.78
CA SER A 37 -0.85 21.63 -45.00
C SER A 37 -2.14 20.95 -44.56
N TYR A 38 -3.27 21.62 -44.85
CA TYR A 38 -4.62 21.23 -44.51
C TYR A 38 -4.97 19.87 -45.13
N LEU A 39 -4.42 18.79 -44.60
CA LEU A 39 -4.78 17.43 -44.99
C LEU A 39 -6.09 17.11 -44.29
N ARG A 40 -7.19 17.16 -45.03
CA ARG A 40 -8.51 16.73 -44.55
C ARG A 40 -8.50 15.20 -44.37
N PRO A 41 -8.48 14.67 -43.13
CA PRO A 41 -8.24 13.24 -42.90
C PRO A 41 -9.34 12.36 -43.52
N TRP A 42 -10.58 12.87 -43.54
CA TRP A 42 -11.72 12.23 -44.18
C TRP A 42 -11.58 12.10 -45.69
N GLU A 43 -10.82 12.97 -46.37
CA GLU A 43 -10.55 12.88 -47.81
C GLU A 43 -9.45 11.86 -48.14
N LYS A 44 -8.47 11.69 -47.24
CA LYS A 44 -7.32 10.79 -47.48
C LYS A 44 -7.58 9.34 -47.06
N TYR A 45 -8.27 9.14 -45.95
CA TYR A 45 -8.46 7.82 -45.34
C TYR A 45 -9.94 7.38 -45.34
N GLY A 46 -10.86 8.26 -45.74
CA GLY A 46 -12.29 8.02 -45.65
C GLY A 46 -12.85 8.19 -44.24
N VAL A 47 -14.17 8.38 -44.14
CA VAL A 47 -14.86 8.64 -42.86
C VAL A 47 -14.67 7.50 -41.87
N PHE A 48 -14.80 6.25 -42.33
CA PHE A 48 -14.70 5.06 -41.47
C PHE A 48 -13.34 4.95 -40.77
N PHE A 49 -12.24 4.94 -41.52
CA PHE A 49 -10.91 4.85 -40.92
C PHE A 49 -10.54 6.09 -40.12
N THR A 50 -11.02 7.27 -40.50
CA THR A 50 -10.86 8.48 -39.68
C THR A 50 -11.53 8.29 -38.31
N CYS A 51 -12.77 7.81 -38.26
CA CYS A 51 -13.46 7.52 -37.00
C CYS A 51 -12.71 6.46 -36.15
N VAL A 52 -12.20 5.39 -36.76
CA VAL A 52 -11.44 4.34 -36.06
C VAL A 52 -10.14 4.89 -35.46
N LEU A 53 -9.36 5.65 -36.23
CA LEU A 53 -8.10 6.22 -35.78
C LEU A 53 -8.30 7.26 -34.67
N TYR A 54 -9.34 8.08 -34.76
CA TYR A 54 -9.70 9.01 -33.70
C TYR A 54 -10.21 8.26 -32.45
N GLY A 55 -11.00 7.19 -32.64
CA GLY A 55 -11.45 6.32 -31.54
C GLY A 55 -10.27 5.68 -30.78
N LEU A 56 -9.29 5.13 -31.49
CA LEU A 56 -8.06 4.58 -30.90
C LEU A 56 -7.26 5.63 -30.12
N ARG A 57 -7.31 6.91 -30.54
CA ARG A 57 -6.69 8.02 -29.81
C ARG A 57 -7.39 8.33 -28.49
N PHE A 58 -8.69 8.04 -28.36
CA PHE A 58 -9.38 8.16 -27.07
C PHE A 58 -9.07 6.99 -26.13
N VAL A 59 -8.75 5.81 -26.66
CA VAL A 59 -8.33 4.65 -25.82
C VAL A 59 -7.08 4.97 -25.02
N THR A 60 -6.16 5.80 -25.54
CA THR A 60 -4.97 6.23 -24.78
C THR A 60 -5.28 7.21 -23.66
N LEU A 61 -6.48 7.80 -23.62
CA LEU A 61 -6.98 8.62 -22.52
C LEU A 61 -7.69 7.80 -21.43
N LEU A 62 -7.95 6.51 -21.66
CA LEU A 62 -8.61 5.64 -20.70
C LEU A 62 -7.85 5.46 -19.36
N PRO A 63 -6.50 5.48 -19.31
CA PRO A 63 -5.76 5.47 -18.06
C PRO A 63 -5.82 6.80 -17.28
N LEU A 64 -6.22 7.90 -17.93
CA LEU A 64 -6.16 9.24 -17.36
C LEU A 64 -7.04 9.38 -16.10
N PRO A 65 -8.33 8.95 -16.10
CA PRO A 65 -9.15 9.00 -14.88
C PRO A 65 -8.51 8.22 -13.73
N GLN A 66 -8.02 7.00 -13.99
CA GLN A 66 -7.37 6.18 -12.97
C GLN A 66 -6.12 6.87 -12.40
N ALA A 67 -5.28 7.46 -13.26
CA ALA A 67 -4.10 8.20 -12.84
C ALA A 67 -4.48 9.44 -12.01
N THR A 68 -5.52 10.19 -12.42
CA THR A 68 -6.01 11.36 -11.68
C THR A 68 -6.55 10.97 -10.31
N PHE A 69 -7.37 9.92 -10.20
CA PHE A 69 -7.89 9.50 -8.90
C PHE A 69 -6.80 8.97 -7.98
N ASN A 70 -5.83 8.21 -8.48
CA ASN A 70 -4.68 7.77 -7.69
C ASN A 70 -3.83 8.95 -7.21
N PHE A 71 -3.60 9.94 -8.08
CA PHE A 71 -2.88 11.16 -7.74
C PHE A 71 -3.59 11.96 -6.64
N VAL A 72 -4.89 12.18 -6.81
CA VAL A 72 -5.75 12.83 -5.81
C VAL A 72 -5.71 12.06 -4.49
N GLY A 73 -5.77 10.72 -4.57
CA GLY A 73 -5.63 9.84 -3.41
C GLY A 73 -4.32 10.04 -2.66
N MET A 74 -3.19 10.13 -3.36
CA MET A 74 -1.88 10.33 -2.72
C MET A 74 -1.68 11.74 -2.15
N ILE A 75 -2.37 12.76 -2.68
CA ILE A 75 -2.37 14.11 -2.08
C ILE A 75 -3.17 14.12 -0.78
N PHE A 76 -4.35 13.49 -0.77
CA PHE A 76 -5.25 13.51 0.39
C PHE A 76 -4.85 12.49 1.47
N TYR A 77 -4.24 11.37 1.08
CA TYR A 77 -3.84 10.32 2.00
C TYR A 77 -2.37 10.48 2.41
N ASN A 78 -2.13 10.74 3.69
CA ASN A 78 -0.77 10.78 4.23
C ASN A 78 -0.18 9.36 4.29
N THR A 79 0.75 9.06 3.39
CA THR A 79 1.48 7.78 3.32
C THR A 79 2.56 7.64 4.39
N PHE A 80 2.79 8.68 5.20
CA PHE A 80 3.68 8.68 6.35
C PHE A 80 2.84 8.67 7.63
N PRO A 81 2.24 7.52 8.01
CA PRO A 81 1.50 7.44 9.25
C PRO A 81 2.45 7.77 10.40
N GLY A 82 2.09 8.77 11.19
CA GLY A 82 2.76 9.05 12.45
C GLY A 82 2.56 7.92 13.46
N LYS A 83 3.11 8.08 14.67
CA LYS A 83 2.82 7.16 15.77
C LYS A 83 1.30 7.02 15.95
N VAL A 84 0.83 5.77 16.00
CA VAL A 84 -0.58 5.45 16.23
C VAL A 84 -0.95 5.97 17.61
N VAL A 85 -1.91 6.90 17.67
CA VAL A 85 -2.46 7.39 18.95
C VAL A 85 -3.74 6.62 19.19
N LEU A 86 -3.82 5.93 20.33
CA LEU A 86 -5.04 5.24 20.74
C LEU A 86 -6.14 6.28 20.99
N ARG A 87 -7.34 6.03 20.44
CA ARG A 87 -8.49 6.95 20.58
C ARG A 87 -9.10 6.91 21.99
N SER A 88 -8.79 5.90 22.78
CA SER A 88 -9.32 5.64 24.12
C SER A 88 -8.20 5.28 25.09
N SER A 89 -8.50 5.39 26.38
CA SER A 89 -7.56 5.00 27.44
C SER A 89 -7.21 3.51 27.35
N PRO A 90 -5.91 3.14 27.31
CA PRO A 90 -5.49 1.75 27.29
C PRO A 90 -5.79 1.00 28.59
N LEU A 91 -5.94 1.72 29.70
CA LEU A 91 -6.20 1.17 31.05
C LEU A 91 -7.50 0.38 31.13
N LEU A 92 -8.51 0.76 30.34
CA LEU A 92 -9.80 0.06 30.28
C LEU A 92 -9.88 -0.95 29.11
N SER A 93 -8.78 -1.20 28.40
CA SER A 93 -8.80 -2.14 27.29
C SER A 93 -9.06 -3.57 27.80
N PRO A 94 -9.97 -4.31 27.15
CA PRO A 94 -10.04 -5.75 27.35
C PRO A 94 -8.70 -6.40 26.95
N LEU A 95 -8.46 -7.63 27.39
CA LEU A 95 -7.28 -8.40 27.00
C LEU A 95 -7.26 -8.58 25.48
N ILE A 96 -6.24 -8.04 24.81
CA ILE A 96 -6.06 -8.14 23.37
C ILE A 96 -5.12 -9.31 23.05
N CYS A 97 -5.61 -10.27 22.27
CA CYS A 97 -4.79 -11.31 21.66
C CYS A 97 -4.42 -10.91 20.23
N VAL A 98 -3.14 -10.68 19.96
CA VAL A 98 -2.64 -10.48 18.60
C VAL A 98 -2.13 -11.81 18.07
N ARG A 99 -2.88 -12.43 17.16
CA ARG A 99 -2.52 -13.72 16.57
C ARG A 99 -1.74 -13.54 15.27
N VAL A 100 -0.56 -14.15 15.20
CA VAL A 100 0.28 -14.24 13.99
C VAL A 100 0.24 -15.69 13.52
N VAL A 101 -0.27 -15.93 12.32
CA VAL A 101 -0.34 -17.27 11.71
C VAL A 101 0.67 -17.34 10.58
N THR A 102 1.51 -18.37 10.56
CA THR A 102 2.59 -18.55 9.58
C THR A 102 3.00 -20.01 9.47
N ARG A 103 3.44 -20.48 8.31
CA ARG A 103 4.05 -21.82 8.21
C ARG A 103 5.34 -21.94 9.01
N GLY A 104 6.07 -20.83 9.11
CA GLY A 104 7.36 -20.77 9.80
C GLY A 104 8.59 -20.92 8.89
N ASP A 105 8.40 -20.97 7.56
CA ASP A 105 9.49 -21.09 6.58
C ASP A 105 10.57 -20.00 6.70
N TYR A 106 10.20 -18.83 7.22
CA TYR A 106 11.08 -17.68 7.44
C TYR A 106 11.10 -17.26 8.91
N PRO A 107 11.79 -18.02 9.80
CA PRO A 107 11.68 -17.82 11.24
C PRO A 107 12.20 -16.46 11.71
N GLN A 108 13.25 -15.94 11.05
CA GLN A 108 13.80 -14.63 11.39
C GLN A 108 12.81 -13.50 11.10
N LEU A 109 12.11 -13.57 9.97
CA LEU A 109 11.07 -12.59 9.60
C LEU A 109 9.95 -12.58 10.64
N VAL A 110 9.55 -13.76 11.12
CA VAL A 110 8.53 -13.87 12.17
C VAL A 110 9.01 -13.26 13.48
N LYS A 111 10.26 -13.55 13.90
CA LYS A 111 10.87 -12.96 15.10
C LYS A 111 10.91 -11.43 15.03
N ASP A 112 11.35 -10.89 13.91
CA ASP A 112 11.42 -9.44 13.69
C ASP A 112 10.03 -8.80 13.71
N ASN A 113 9.02 -9.48 13.15
CA ASN A 113 7.63 -9.03 13.16
C ASN A 113 7.05 -9.03 14.59
N VAL A 114 7.24 -10.13 15.33
CA VAL A 114 6.80 -10.25 16.73
C VAL A 114 7.46 -9.17 17.60
N ALA A 115 8.76 -8.94 17.44
CA ALA A 115 9.48 -7.88 18.16
C ALA A 115 8.93 -6.49 17.81
N ARG A 116 8.65 -6.23 16.54
CA ARG A 116 8.04 -4.96 16.08
C ARG A 116 6.63 -4.77 16.65
N ASN A 117 5.81 -5.81 16.66
CA ASN A 117 4.44 -5.76 17.19
C ASN A 117 4.46 -5.54 18.71
N MET A 118 5.34 -6.25 19.42
CA MET A 118 5.56 -6.06 20.86
C MET A 118 5.93 -4.61 21.17
N LYS A 119 6.95 -4.08 20.45
CA LYS A 119 7.37 -2.68 20.59
C LYS A 119 6.24 -1.71 20.29
N THR A 120 5.47 -1.96 19.24
CA THR A 120 4.32 -1.10 18.87
C THR A 120 3.26 -1.09 19.96
N CYS A 121 2.92 -2.24 20.54
CA CYS A 121 1.94 -2.33 21.63
C CYS A 121 2.43 -1.59 22.88
N LEU A 122 3.72 -1.72 23.23
CA LEU A 122 4.32 -0.99 24.35
C LEU A 122 4.40 0.52 24.09
N ASP A 123 4.86 0.93 22.91
CA ASP A 123 5.00 2.35 22.52
C ASP A 123 3.64 3.06 22.42
N THR A 124 2.56 2.31 22.20
CA THR A 124 1.18 2.83 22.20
C THR A 124 0.54 2.86 23.58
N GLY A 125 1.20 2.29 24.60
CA GLY A 125 0.70 2.24 25.98
C GLY A 125 -0.27 1.09 26.26
N LEU A 126 -0.30 0.05 25.43
CA LEU A 126 -1.15 -1.12 25.64
C LEU A 126 -0.57 -1.99 26.76
N GLU A 127 -1.35 -2.22 27.81
CA GLU A 127 -0.90 -3.02 28.97
C GLU A 127 -1.44 -4.45 28.94
N ASN A 128 -2.73 -4.61 28.62
CA ASN A 128 -3.43 -5.89 28.62
C ASN A 128 -3.39 -6.56 27.24
N PHE A 129 -2.24 -7.11 26.86
CA PHE A 129 -2.12 -7.86 25.60
C PHE A 129 -1.13 -9.02 25.68
N TYR A 130 -1.31 -9.98 24.77
CA TYR A 130 -0.31 -10.98 24.43
C TYR A 130 -0.29 -11.24 22.93
N ILE A 131 0.84 -11.73 22.43
CA ILE A 131 1.05 -12.10 21.04
C ILE A 131 1.11 -13.63 20.97
N GLU A 132 0.19 -14.23 20.22
CA GLU A 132 0.19 -15.67 19.97
C GLU A 132 0.69 -15.93 18.55
N VAL A 133 1.76 -16.71 18.43
CA VAL A 133 2.33 -17.12 17.15
C VAL A 133 1.94 -18.57 16.91
N VAL A 134 1.14 -18.79 15.88
CA VAL A 134 0.70 -20.11 15.44
C VAL A 134 1.52 -20.51 14.23
N SER A 135 2.22 -21.63 14.32
CA SER A 135 3.06 -22.11 13.23
C SER A 135 3.07 -23.61 13.04
N ASP A 136 3.34 -24.06 11.82
CA ASP A 136 3.49 -25.48 11.52
C ASP A 136 4.82 -26.02 12.06
N GLN A 137 5.84 -25.16 12.15
CA GLN A 137 7.18 -25.49 12.63
C GLN A 137 7.56 -24.70 13.89
N PRO A 138 8.39 -25.25 14.79
CA PRO A 138 8.91 -24.51 15.94
C PRO A 138 9.85 -23.39 15.48
N LEU A 139 9.56 -22.17 15.93
CA LEU A 139 10.28 -20.93 15.63
C LEU A 139 11.32 -20.59 16.71
N ASN A 140 11.19 -21.18 17.91
CA ASN A 140 12.05 -20.90 19.07
C ASN A 140 12.05 -19.40 19.39
N LEU A 141 10.86 -18.87 19.70
CA LEU A 141 10.68 -17.48 20.08
C LEU A 141 11.32 -17.20 21.45
N PRO A 142 11.75 -15.95 21.72
CA PRO A 142 12.29 -15.59 23.02
C PRO A 142 11.25 -15.82 24.12
N CYS A 143 11.69 -16.38 25.25
CA CYS A 143 10.84 -16.63 26.40
C CYS A 143 10.38 -15.29 27.00
N ASN A 144 9.13 -14.92 26.75
CA ASN A 144 8.52 -13.69 27.21
C ASN A 144 7.07 -14.00 27.62
N PRO A 145 6.60 -13.58 28.81
CA PRO A 145 5.25 -13.88 29.29
C PRO A 145 4.14 -13.34 28.39
N ARG A 146 4.43 -12.33 27.56
CA ARG A 146 3.48 -11.76 26.59
C ARG A 146 3.57 -12.42 25.21
N ILE A 147 4.40 -13.44 25.02
CA ILE A 147 4.54 -14.18 23.76
C ILE A 147 4.19 -15.64 24.02
N ARG A 148 3.28 -16.17 23.21
CA ARG A 148 2.92 -17.58 23.23
C ARG A 148 3.19 -18.18 21.86
N GLU A 149 3.98 -19.25 21.84
CA GLU A 149 4.23 -20.04 20.64
C GLU A 149 3.29 -21.26 20.66
N LEU A 150 2.55 -21.47 19.59
CA LEU A 150 1.66 -22.61 19.39
C LEU A 150 2.08 -23.31 18.09
N VAL A 151 2.73 -24.46 18.23
CA VAL A 151 3.07 -25.30 17.08
C VAL A 151 1.89 -26.20 16.76
N VAL A 152 1.38 -26.10 15.53
CA VAL A 152 0.24 -26.90 15.07
C VAL A 152 0.73 -28.29 14.71
N PRO A 153 0.13 -29.35 15.28
CA PRO A 153 0.51 -30.72 14.94
C PRO A 153 0.31 -31.02 13.45
N GLU A 154 1.14 -31.92 12.91
CA GLU A 154 1.02 -32.34 11.51
C GLU A 154 -0.34 -32.98 11.23
N GLU A 155 -0.88 -33.71 12.21
CA GLU A 155 -2.15 -34.45 12.14
C GLU A 155 -3.38 -33.54 12.19
N TYR A 156 -3.22 -32.26 12.53
CA TYR A 156 -4.33 -31.31 12.57
C TYR A 156 -4.86 -31.05 11.16
N ASN A 157 -6.15 -31.28 10.95
CA ASN A 157 -6.86 -31.03 9.71
C ASN A 157 -8.02 -30.06 9.96
N THR A 158 -8.15 -29.05 9.09
CA THR A 158 -9.28 -28.12 9.16
C THR A 158 -10.54 -28.82 8.68
N SER A 159 -11.69 -28.49 9.29
CA SER A 159 -12.99 -29.09 8.90
C SER A 159 -13.39 -28.78 7.46
N SER A 160 -12.85 -27.70 6.87
CA SER A 160 -13.09 -27.27 5.49
C SER A 160 -12.04 -27.77 4.49
N GLY A 161 -11.02 -28.52 4.91
CA GLY A 161 -9.93 -28.99 4.04
C GLY A 161 -9.04 -27.87 3.48
N ALA A 162 -8.99 -26.71 4.14
CA ALA A 162 -8.09 -25.63 3.76
C ALA A 162 -6.63 -26.05 3.98
N MET A 163 -5.79 -25.82 2.96
CA MET A 163 -4.34 -26.13 2.98
C MET A 163 -3.52 -25.21 3.89
N TYR A 164 -4.12 -24.13 4.39
CA TYR A 164 -3.49 -23.17 5.27
C TYR A 164 -4.14 -23.31 6.65
N LYS A 165 -3.37 -23.85 7.59
CA LYS A 165 -3.74 -24.06 8.99
C LYS A 165 -3.77 -22.72 9.74
#